data_AF-A0A818YEU0-F1
#
_entry.id   AF-A0A818YEU0-F1
#
_cell.length_a   1.000
_cell.length_b   1.000
_cell.length_c   1.000
_cell.angle_alpha   90.00
_cell.angle_beta   90.00
_cell.angle_gamma   90.00
#
_symmetry.space_group_name_H-M   'P 1'
#
loop_
_entity.id
_entity.type
_entity.pdbx_description
1 polymer ?
#
loop_
_entity_poly.entity_id
_entity_poly.type
_entity_poly.pdbx_seq_one_letter_code
_entity_poly.pdbx_strand_id
1 'polypeptide(L)'
;MNQRSLSPPPSYASVVNELREEYQHNFDELIRRFNISPIFAEKLNKLKGYEIVFICDDSGSMKAPLGDVTNPLGPQKTRWDELKETVSIVVDLASVFDPDGIDVYFLNRESMVNVRKSSELENIFAVEPEGSTPIVPVLRQVLREKRNQIYERKLLILEERTTTGFDLAQGSSQVA
;
A
#
# COMPACT_ATOMS: atom_id res chain seq x y z
N MET A 1 29.10 -33.56 32.92
CA MET A 1 29.26 -32.64 31.78
C MET A 1 28.15 -32.93 30.79
N ASN A 2 27.08 -32.13 30.75
CA ASN A 2 25.97 -32.31 29.81
C ASN A 2 26.36 -31.70 28.46
N GLN A 3 26.73 -32.54 27.49
CA GLN A 3 26.79 -32.13 26.10
C GLN A 3 25.35 -31.94 25.61
N ARG A 4 24.91 -30.68 25.48
CA ARG A 4 23.67 -30.36 24.76
C ARG A 4 23.92 -30.71 23.30
N SER A 5 23.33 -31.81 22.81
CA SER A 5 23.33 -32.12 21.39
C SER A 5 22.52 -31.03 20.68
N LEU A 6 23.20 -30.16 19.95
CA LEU A 6 22.53 -29.23 19.04
C LEU A 6 21.98 -30.06 17.88
N SER A 7 20.67 -29.95 17.64
CA SER A 7 20.04 -30.53 16.46
C SER A 7 20.75 -30.02 15.21
N PRO A 8 20.95 -30.86 14.18
CA PRO A 8 21.47 -30.37 12.92
C PRO A 8 20.55 -29.29 12.36
N PRO A 9 21.09 -28.25 11.71
CA PRO A 9 20.27 -27.22 11.09
C PRO A 9 19.34 -27.86 10.03
N PRO A 10 18.15 -27.28 9.82
CA PRO A 10 17.23 -27.75 8.79
C PRO A 10 17.90 -27.82 7.42
N SER A 11 17.45 -28.75 6.58
CA SER A 11 17.87 -28.79 5.19
C SER A 11 17.42 -27.51 4.48
N TYR A 12 18.26 -26.95 3.62
CA TYR A 12 17.88 -25.81 2.78
C TYR A 12 16.61 -26.10 1.97
N ALA A 13 16.43 -27.35 1.51
CA ALA A 13 15.24 -27.75 0.76
C ALA A 13 13.95 -27.73 1.61
N SER A 14 14.02 -28.07 2.90
CA SER A 14 12.84 -28.02 3.78
C SER A 14 12.45 -26.57 4.05
N VAL A 15 13.42 -25.69 4.33
CA VAL A 15 13.18 -24.26 4.53
C VAL A 15 12.53 -23.61 3.30
N VAL A 16 13.02 -23.92 2.09
CA VAL A 16 12.44 -23.39 0.86
C VAL A 16 11.01 -23.88 0.64
N ASN A 17 10.69 -25.11 1.01
CA ASN A 17 9.33 -25.64 0.89
C ASN A 17 8.38 -24.99 1.90
N GLU A 18 8.82 -24.84 3.15
CA GLU A 18 8.05 -24.15 4.21
C GLU A 18 7.70 -22.72 3.80
N LEU A 19 8.67 -21.95 3.27
CA LEU A 19 8.44 -20.59 2.77
C LEU A 19 7.46 -20.54 1.59
N ARG A 20 7.46 -21.56 0.73
CA ARG A 20 6.51 -21.64 -0.40
C ARG A 20 5.11 -21.96 0.08
N GLU A 21 4.97 -22.88 1.04
CA GLU A 21 3.69 -23.24 1.64
C GLU A 21 3.07 -22.07 2.39
N GLU A 22 3.87 -21.35 3.18
CA GLU A 22 3.44 -20.13 3.87
C GLU A 22 2.97 -19.05 2.88
N TYR A 23 3.77 -18.79 1.84
CA TYR A 23 3.38 -17.85 0.79
C TYR A 23 2.06 -18.26 0.12
N GLN A 24 1.92 -19.53 -0.26
CA GLN A 24 0.71 -20.03 -0.93
C GLN A 24 -0.51 -19.89 -0.03
N HIS A 25 -0.38 -20.23 1.25
CA HIS A 25 -1.46 -20.09 2.23
C HIS A 25 -1.89 -18.62 2.38
N ASN A 26 -0.94 -17.71 2.58
CA ASN A 26 -1.22 -16.28 2.73
C ASN A 26 -1.84 -15.67 1.46
N PHE A 27 -1.36 -16.12 0.29
CA PHE A 27 -1.90 -15.68 -0.99
C PHE A 27 -3.33 -16.17 -1.21
N ASP A 28 -3.63 -17.44 -0.93
CA ASP A 28 -4.98 -18.00 -1.07
C ASP A 28 -5.99 -17.32 -0.12
N GLU A 29 -5.58 -17.07 1.13
CA GLU A 29 -6.39 -16.32 2.09
C GLU A 29 -6.66 -14.89 1.63
N LEU A 30 -5.68 -14.22 1.02
CA LEU A 30 -5.83 -12.87 0.45
C LEU A 30 -6.83 -12.87 -0.71
N ILE A 31 -6.70 -13.80 -1.67
CA ILE A 31 -7.63 -13.93 -2.81
C ILE A 31 -9.07 -14.12 -2.30
N ARG A 32 -9.24 -14.93 -1.26
CA ARG A 32 -10.53 -15.20 -0.65
C ARG A 32 -11.09 -13.98 0.10
N ARG A 33 -10.27 -13.32 0.93
CA ARG A 33 -10.64 -12.14 1.72
C ARG A 33 -11.14 -10.99 0.84
N PHE A 34 -10.48 -10.76 -0.29
CA PHE A 34 -10.81 -9.67 -1.20
C PHE A 34 -11.69 -10.10 -2.40
N ASN A 35 -12.18 -11.34 -2.41
CA ASN A 35 -13.00 -11.90 -3.49
C ASN A 35 -12.40 -11.68 -4.88
N ILE A 36 -11.09 -11.90 -5.01
CA ILE A 36 -10.34 -11.64 -6.24
C ILE A 36 -10.56 -12.80 -7.19
N SER A 37 -10.93 -12.50 -8.44
CA SER A 37 -11.16 -13.57 -9.42
C SER A 37 -9.84 -14.29 -9.76
N PRO A 38 -9.88 -15.58 -10.14
CA PRO A 38 -8.66 -16.33 -10.47
C PRO A 38 -7.78 -15.66 -11.54
N ILE A 39 -8.42 -15.04 -12.54
CA ILE A 39 -7.71 -14.32 -13.61
C ILE A 39 -6.93 -13.11 -13.06
N PHE A 40 -7.48 -12.40 -12.07
CA PHE A 40 -6.78 -11.30 -11.42
C PHE A 40 -5.73 -11.80 -10.42
N ALA A 41 -5.98 -12.92 -9.73
CA ALA A 41 -5.01 -13.56 -8.85
C ALA A 41 -3.70 -13.90 -9.60
N GLU A 42 -3.80 -14.51 -10.78
CA GLU A 42 -2.62 -14.81 -11.61
C GLU A 42 -1.81 -13.56 -11.97
N LYS A 43 -2.47 -12.42 -12.16
CA LYS A 43 -1.80 -11.14 -12.42
C LYS A 43 -1.13 -10.59 -11.16
N LEU A 44 -1.79 -10.65 -10.01
CA LEU A 44 -1.24 -10.20 -8.73
C LEU A 44 0.00 -11.00 -8.32
N ASN A 45 0.02 -12.31 -8.58
CA ASN A 45 1.17 -13.16 -8.30
C ASN A 45 2.46 -12.70 -9.03
N LYS A 46 2.35 -11.88 -10.09
CA LYS A 46 3.50 -11.29 -10.78
C LYS A 46 4.20 -10.19 -9.98
N LEU A 47 3.56 -9.67 -8.93
CA LEU A 47 4.14 -8.68 -8.03
C LEU A 47 5.15 -9.30 -7.05
N LYS A 48 5.23 -10.64 -6.98
CA LYS A 48 6.19 -11.34 -6.14
C LYS A 48 7.63 -10.87 -6.42
N GLY A 49 8.35 -10.51 -5.36
CA GLY A 49 9.75 -10.09 -5.45
C GLY A 49 9.95 -8.69 -6.02
N TYR A 50 8.89 -7.90 -6.17
CA TYR A 50 9.02 -6.45 -6.31
C TYR A 50 9.33 -5.85 -4.94
N GLU A 51 10.11 -4.77 -4.95
CA GLU A 51 10.15 -3.80 -3.85
C GLU A 51 8.94 -2.88 -4.04
N ILE A 52 8.03 -2.84 -3.06
CA ILE A 52 6.80 -2.05 -3.18
C ILE A 52 6.90 -0.81 -2.30
N VAL A 53 6.79 0.35 -2.94
CA VAL A 53 6.77 1.66 -2.28
C VAL A 53 5.47 2.39 -2.58
N PHE A 54 4.84 2.91 -1.54
CA PHE A 54 3.65 3.74 -1.63
C PHE A 54 4.00 5.19 -1.28
N ILE A 55 3.59 6.15 -2.10
CA ILE A 55 3.75 7.59 -1.83
C ILE A 55 2.35 8.18 -1.61
N CYS A 56 2.10 8.61 -0.38
CA CYS A 56 0.85 9.19 0.11
C CYS A 56 0.87 10.72 -0.02
N ASP A 57 -0.08 11.29 -0.76
CA ASP A 57 -0.36 12.73 -0.69
C ASP A 57 -1.00 13.05 0.67
N ASP A 58 -0.30 13.84 1.47
CA ASP A 58 -0.79 14.35 2.75
C ASP A 58 -0.83 15.88 2.79
N SER A 59 -1.00 16.51 1.62
CA SER A 59 -1.18 17.96 1.51
C SER A 59 -2.50 18.45 2.10
N GLY A 60 -2.60 19.74 2.42
CA GLY A 60 -3.81 20.32 2.99
C GLY A 60 -5.09 20.13 2.14
N SER A 61 -4.95 19.92 0.83
CA SER A 61 -6.07 19.65 -0.07
C SER A 61 -6.78 18.31 0.20
N MET A 62 -6.11 17.38 0.89
CA MET A 62 -6.67 16.08 1.26
C MET A 62 -7.71 16.18 2.38
N LYS A 63 -7.87 17.34 3.03
CA LYS A 63 -9.01 17.61 3.93
C LYS A 63 -10.33 17.86 3.18
N ALA A 64 -10.28 17.98 1.85
CA ALA A 64 -11.49 18.23 1.07
C ALA A 64 -12.48 17.05 1.21
N PRO A 65 -13.78 17.34 1.39
CA PRO A 65 -14.80 16.30 1.48
C PRO A 65 -14.99 15.62 0.12
N LEU A 66 -15.32 14.33 0.15
CA LEU A 66 -15.68 13.51 -1.02
C LEU A 66 -17.15 13.72 -1.43
N GLY A 67 -17.63 14.96 -1.43
CA GLY A 67 -18.94 15.36 -1.98
C GLY A 67 -20.09 14.35 -1.82
N ASP A 68 -20.27 13.74 -0.64
CA ASP A 68 -21.29 12.70 -0.46
C ASP A 68 -22.66 13.36 -0.26
N VAL A 69 -23.39 13.44 -1.37
CA VAL A 69 -24.74 14.03 -1.44
C VAL A 69 -25.78 13.15 -0.74
N THR A 70 -25.45 11.90 -0.37
CA THR A 70 -26.41 10.96 0.22
C THR A 70 -26.64 11.17 1.72
N ASN A 71 -25.71 11.83 2.41
CA ASN A 71 -25.85 12.18 3.82
C ASN A 71 -25.33 13.59 4.13
N PRO A 72 -26.03 14.66 3.70
CA PRO A 72 -25.59 16.04 3.85
C PRO A 72 -25.50 16.53 5.31
N LEU A 73 -26.04 15.77 6.27
CA LEU A 73 -26.01 16.10 7.70
C LEU A 73 -25.03 15.23 8.50
N GLY A 74 -24.41 14.23 7.87
CA GLY A 74 -23.44 13.33 8.50
C GLY A 74 -21.98 13.81 8.35
N PRO A 75 -21.05 13.19 9.08
CA PRO A 75 -19.61 13.41 8.88
C PRO A 75 -19.26 13.11 7.42
N GLN A 76 -18.68 14.11 6.75
CA GLN A 76 -18.27 13.96 5.36
C GLN A 76 -16.92 13.24 5.33
N LYS A 77 -16.87 12.10 4.64
CA LYS A 77 -15.61 11.41 4.39
C LYS A 77 -14.70 12.34 3.58
N THR A 78 -13.47 12.50 4.02
CA THR A 78 -12.49 13.33 3.31
C THR A 78 -11.68 12.49 2.34
N ARG A 79 -11.01 13.18 1.40
CA ARG A 79 -9.98 12.61 0.53
C ARG A 79 -8.89 11.86 1.31
N TRP A 80 -8.55 12.37 2.50
CA TRP A 80 -7.62 11.75 3.44
C TRP A 80 -8.16 10.42 3.98
N ASP A 81 -9.44 10.36 4.33
CA ASP A 81 -10.05 9.13 4.84
C ASP A 81 -10.13 8.03 3.78
N GLU A 82 -10.39 8.39 2.51
CA GLU A 82 -10.29 7.44 1.40
C GLU A 82 -8.86 6.93 1.21
N LEU A 83 -7.86 7.83 1.23
CA LEU A 83 -6.46 7.42 1.14
C LEU A 83 -6.07 6.46 2.27
N LYS A 84 -6.47 6.73 3.52
CA LYS A 84 -6.23 5.85 4.68
C LYS A 84 -6.73 4.44 4.42
N GLU A 85 -7.97 4.33 3.93
CA GLU A 85 -8.60 3.04 3.63
C GLU A 85 -7.87 2.33 2.49
N THR A 86 -7.57 3.02 1.39
CA THR A 86 -6.86 2.41 0.25
C THR A 86 -5.48 1.92 0.66
N VAL A 87 -4.69 2.75 1.34
CA VAL A 87 -3.33 2.38 1.78
C VAL A 87 -3.40 1.20 2.73
N SER A 88 -4.36 1.17 3.67
CA SER A 88 -4.54 0.04 4.59
C SER A 88 -4.80 -1.27 3.84
N ILE A 89 -5.67 -1.25 2.83
CA ILE A 89 -5.93 -2.40 1.97
C ILE A 89 -4.68 -2.81 1.20
N VAL A 90 -3.97 -1.84 0.61
CA VAL A 90 -2.76 -2.10 -0.18
C VAL A 90 -1.65 -2.68 0.68
N VAL A 91 -1.47 -2.24 1.93
CA VAL A 91 -0.45 -2.78 2.86
C VAL A 91 -0.72 -4.24 3.20
N ASP A 92 -1.97 -4.54 3.58
CA ASP A 92 -2.40 -5.90 3.89
C ASP A 92 -2.24 -6.83 2.67
N LEU A 93 -2.43 -6.29 1.45
CA LEU A 93 -2.29 -7.03 0.20
C LEU A 93 -0.83 -7.19 -0.23
N ALA A 94 -0.06 -6.11 -0.18
CA ALA A 94 1.29 -6.02 -0.72
C ALA A 94 2.32 -6.77 0.15
N SER A 95 2.10 -6.82 1.46
CA SER A 95 2.94 -7.57 2.40
C SER A 95 2.98 -9.08 2.16
N VAL A 96 2.00 -9.64 1.41
CA VAL A 96 2.05 -11.04 0.96
C VAL A 96 3.08 -11.23 -0.17
N PHE A 97 3.32 -10.21 -0.99
CA PHE A 97 4.24 -10.27 -2.13
C PHE A 97 5.66 -9.82 -1.78
N ASP A 98 5.79 -8.92 -0.81
CA ASP A 98 7.04 -8.40 -0.29
C ASP A 98 7.26 -8.85 1.16
N PRO A 99 8.04 -9.91 1.41
CA PRO A 99 8.21 -10.47 2.74
C PRO A 99 8.98 -9.55 3.69
N ASP A 100 9.69 -8.56 3.16
CA ASP A 100 10.40 -7.57 3.97
C ASP A 100 9.41 -6.53 4.54
N GLY A 101 8.29 -6.32 3.85
CA GLY A 101 7.26 -5.31 4.13
C GLY A 101 7.22 -4.29 3.00
N ILE A 102 6.35 -3.29 3.10
CA ILE A 102 6.29 -2.18 2.15
C ILE A 102 6.71 -0.87 2.80
N ASP A 103 7.22 0.07 2.02
CA ASP A 103 7.50 1.41 2.53
C ASP A 103 6.44 2.40 2.12
N VAL A 104 6.04 3.21 3.08
CA VAL A 104 5.02 4.24 2.95
C VAL A 104 5.69 5.59 3.16
N TYR A 105 5.88 6.32 2.07
CA TYR A 105 6.36 7.69 2.07
C TYR A 105 5.19 8.65 2.09
N PHE A 106 5.39 9.79 2.74
CA PHE A 106 4.43 10.89 2.75
C PHE A 106 5.09 12.13 2.14
N LEU A 107 4.28 13.06 1.64
CA LEU A 107 4.82 14.27 1.03
C LEU A 107 5.33 15.29 2.05
N ASN A 108 4.69 15.38 3.21
CA ASN A 108 4.92 16.43 4.20
C ASN A 108 5.32 15.89 5.59
N ARG A 109 5.53 14.58 5.75
CA ARG A 109 5.98 13.97 7.02
C ARG A 109 6.94 12.78 6.81
N GLU A 110 7.40 12.22 7.91
CA GLU A 110 8.33 11.08 7.91
C GLU A 110 7.71 9.83 7.27
N SER A 111 8.54 9.08 6.54
CA SER A 111 8.18 7.81 5.94
C SER A 111 8.20 6.68 6.96
N MET A 112 7.37 5.66 6.75
CA MET A 112 7.44 4.38 7.44
C MET A 112 8.02 3.32 6.52
N VAL A 113 8.93 2.50 7.03
CA VAL A 113 9.61 1.45 6.25
C VAL A 113 9.27 0.06 6.78
N ASN A 114 9.30 -0.94 5.90
CA ASN A 114 9.01 -2.34 6.23
C ASN A 114 7.65 -2.57 6.93
N VAL A 115 6.62 -1.83 6.54
CA VAL A 115 5.27 -1.95 7.07
C VAL A 115 4.65 -3.26 6.57
N ARG A 116 4.15 -4.09 7.48
CA ARG A 116 3.60 -5.42 7.15
C ARG A 116 2.11 -5.54 7.39
N LYS A 117 1.55 -4.67 8.23
CA LYS A 117 0.12 -4.66 8.56
C LYS A 117 -0.41 -3.24 8.57
N SER A 118 -1.63 -3.07 8.07
CA SER A 118 -2.35 -1.80 8.11
C SER A 118 -2.43 -1.19 9.52
N SER A 119 -2.54 -2.01 10.57
CA SER A 119 -2.59 -1.54 11.97
C SER A 119 -1.36 -0.73 12.40
N GLU A 120 -0.20 -0.93 11.75
CA GLU A 120 1.01 -0.15 12.04
C GLU A 120 0.87 1.32 11.60
N LEU A 121 -0.05 1.61 10.67
CA LEU A 121 -0.25 2.94 10.11
C LEU A 121 -1.25 3.80 10.90
N GLU A 122 -1.92 3.24 11.91
CA GLU A 122 -2.97 3.94 12.68
C GLU A 122 -2.46 5.26 13.27
N ASN A 123 -1.25 5.25 13.85
CA ASN A 123 -0.67 6.42 14.50
C ASN A 123 -0.29 7.52 13.49
N ILE A 124 0.29 7.14 12.34
CA ILE A 124 0.70 8.14 11.35
C ILE A 124 -0.50 8.75 10.62
N PHE A 125 -1.57 7.98 10.43
CA PHE A 125 -2.81 8.45 9.85
C PHE A 125 -3.73 9.20 10.82
N ALA A 126 -3.48 9.11 12.13
CA ALA A 126 -4.17 9.95 13.12
C ALA A 126 -3.81 11.44 13.00
N VAL A 127 -2.70 11.77 12.34
CA VAL A 127 -2.31 13.14 12.04
C VAL A 127 -2.99 13.59 10.75
N GLU A 128 -3.67 14.74 10.83
CA GLU A 128 -4.33 15.36 9.68
C GLU A 128 -3.33 15.79 8.59
N PRO A 129 -3.72 15.78 7.30
CA PRO A 129 -2.84 16.15 6.20
C PRO A 129 -2.65 17.66 6.16
N GLU A 130 -1.44 18.13 5.91
CA GLU A 130 -1.13 19.55 5.84
C GLU A 130 0.07 19.81 4.93
N GLY A 131 0.29 21.08 4.60
CA GLY A 131 1.40 21.47 3.72
C GLY A 131 1.06 21.36 2.24
N SER A 132 2.11 21.24 1.43
CA SER A 132 2.08 21.38 -0.03
C SER A 132 2.17 20.01 -0.72
N THR A 133 2.36 19.97 -2.04
CA THR A 133 2.45 18.70 -2.79
C THR A 133 3.85 18.49 -3.40
N PRO A 134 4.93 18.37 -2.59
CA PRO A 134 6.31 18.26 -3.07
C PRO A 134 6.64 16.86 -3.64
N ILE A 135 5.91 16.42 -4.66
CA ILE A 135 6.04 15.08 -5.24
C ILE A 135 7.43 14.82 -5.84
N VAL A 136 8.03 15.82 -6.50
CA VAL A 136 9.34 15.65 -7.16
C VAL A 136 10.47 15.43 -6.14
N PRO A 137 10.61 16.26 -5.08
CA PRO A 137 11.57 15.98 -4.01
C PRO A 137 11.44 14.59 -3.39
N VAL A 138 10.22 14.16 -3.06
CA VAL A 138 9.95 12.88 -2.40
C VAL A 138 10.26 11.71 -3.33
N LEU A 139 9.88 11.80 -4.61
CA LEU A 139 10.24 10.79 -5.59
C LEU A 139 11.76 10.64 -5.75
N ARG A 140 12.50 11.76 -5.75
CA ARG A 140 13.99 11.72 -5.78
C ARG A 140 14.57 11.08 -4.51
N GLN A 141 13.94 11.31 -3.37
CA GLN A 141 14.33 10.67 -2.11
C GLN A 141 14.14 9.14 -2.21
N VAL A 142 12.96 8.68 -2.62
CA VAL A 142 12.66 7.25 -2.80
C VAL A 142 13.68 6.59 -3.73
N LEU A 143 13.90 7.17 -4.91
CA LEU A 143 14.85 6.60 -5.89
C LEU A 143 16.29 6.54 -5.35
N ARG A 144 16.69 7.50 -4.51
CA ARG A 144 18.02 7.53 -3.89
C ARG A 144 18.15 6.45 -2.80
N GLU A 145 17.15 6.35 -1.93
CA GLU A 145 17.14 5.39 -0.82
C GLU A 145 17.00 3.96 -1.31
N LYS A 146 16.17 3.76 -2.34
CA LYS A 146 15.91 2.45 -2.95
C LYS A 146 16.92 2.01 -3.99
N ARG A 147 17.94 2.83 -4.26
CA ARG A 147 18.94 2.56 -5.31
C ARG A 147 19.56 1.17 -5.20
N ASN A 148 19.88 0.72 -3.99
CA ASN A 148 20.50 -0.59 -3.78
C ASN A 148 19.49 -1.73 -3.96
N GLN A 149 18.25 -1.59 -3.46
CA GLN A 149 17.21 -2.60 -3.69
C GLN A 149 16.84 -2.73 -5.17
N ILE A 150 16.84 -1.63 -5.94
CA ILE A 150 16.52 -1.64 -7.38
C ILE A 150 17.49 -2.50 -8.20
N TYR A 151 18.73 -2.72 -7.72
CA TYR A 151 19.67 -3.63 -8.40
C TYR A 151 19.27 -5.11 -8.26
N GLU A 152 18.57 -5.46 -7.18
CA GLU A 152 18.19 -6.85 -6.85
C GLU A 152 16.72 -7.16 -7.20
N ARG A 153 15.84 -6.15 -7.11
CA ARG A 153 14.39 -6.27 -7.28
C ARG A 153 13.85 -5.13 -8.15
N LYS A 154 12.72 -5.36 -8.81
CA LYS A 154 12.01 -4.28 -9.51
C LYS A 154 11.28 -3.40 -8.50
N LEU A 155 11.38 -2.08 -8.64
CA LEU A 155 10.65 -1.13 -7.81
C LEU A 155 9.29 -0.79 -8.43
N LEU A 156 8.22 -0.97 -7.64
CA LEU A 156 6.88 -0.48 -7.96
C LEU A 156 6.57 0.73 -7.06
N ILE A 157 6.32 1.88 -7.68
CA ILE A 157 5.87 3.09 -6.96
C ILE A 157 4.39 3.28 -7.25
N LEU A 158 3.58 3.27 -6.20
CA LEU A 158 2.18 3.65 -6.24
C LEU A 158 2.05 5.05 -5.66
N GLU A 159 1.29 5.90 -6.34
CA GLU A 159 1.03 7.26 -5.89
C GLU A 159 -0.47 7.49 -5.95
N GLU A 160 -1.03 7.99 -4.85
CA GLU A 160 -2.46 8.21 -4.75
C GLU A 160 -2.75 9.63 -4.26
N ARG A 161 -3.53 10.32 -5.08
CA ARG A 161 -4.08 11.65 -4.85
C ARG A 161 -5.52 11.58 -5.31
N THR A 162 -6.45 11.70 -4.37
CA THR A 162 -7.88 11.52 -4.65
C THR A 162 -8.40 12.76 -5.36
N THR A 163 -8.90 12.57 -6.59
CA THR A 163 -9.55 13.63 -7.37
C THR A 163 -11.06 13.56 -7.16
N THR A 164 -11.69 14.68 -6.78
CA THR A 164 -13.15 14.78 -6.86
C THR A 164 -13.58 14.89 -8.32
N GLY A 165 -14.48 14.01 -8.78
CA GLY A 165 -15.34 14.26 -9.94
C GLY A 165 -15.19 13.27 -11.10
N PHE A 166 -15.99 12.21 -11.10
CA PHE A 166 -16.60 11.78 -12.36
C PHE A 166 -17.71 12.80 -12.66
N ASP A 167 -17.43 13.77 -13.53
CA ASP A 167 -18.42 14.70 -14.07
C ASP A 167 -19.42 13.92 -14.96
N LEU A 168 -20.49 13.40 -14.35
CA LEU A 168 -21.74 13.12 -15.05
C LEU A 168 -22.60 14.39 -15.07
N ALA A 169 -22.09 15.47 -15.68
CA ALA A 169 -22.85 16.71 -15.85
C ALA A 169 -22.41 17.50 -17.09
N GLN A 170 -22.55 16.92 -18.28
CA GLN A 170 -22.70 17.67 -19.53
C GLN A 170 -23.87 17.08 -20.30
N GLY A 171 -25.07 17.33 -19.78
CA GLY A 171 -26.32 17.00 -20.41
C GLY A 171 -27.37 18.00 -19.97
N SER A 172 -27.29 19.24 -20.47
CA SER A 172 -28.45 20.09 -20.79
C SER A 172 -28.05 21.46 -21.37
N SER A 173 -28.65 21.74 -22.52
CA SER A 173 -28.91 23.05 -23.14
C SER A 173 -27.79 23.79 -23.89
N GLN A 174 -27.86 23.72 -25.21
CA GLN A 174 -28.24 24.93 -25.96
C GLN A 174 -29.43 24.64 -26.87
N VAL A 175 -30.51 25.36 -26.57
CA VAL A 175 -31.60 25.67 -27.49
C VAL A 175 -31.09 26.78 -28.39
N ALA A 176 -31.16 26.56 -29.70
CA ALA A 176 -31.32 27.58 -30.74
C ALA A 176 -32.07 26.93 -31.90
#